data_AF-A0A3N5I125-F1
#
_entry.id   AF-A0A3N5I125-F1
#
_cell.length_a   1.000
_cell.length_b   1.000
_cell.length_c   1.000
_cell.angle_alpha   90.00
_cell.angle_beta   90.00
_cell.angle_gamma   90.00
#
_symmetry.space_group_name_H-M   'P 1'
#
loop_
_entity.id
_entity.type
_entity.pdbx_description
1 polymer ?
#
loop_
_entity_poly.entity_id
_entity_poly.type
_entity_poly.pdbx_seq_one_letter_code
_entity_poly.pdbx_strand_id
1 'polypeptide(L)'
;MATATERVLGKSIKRREDPRFITGKGTYVDDVKVPGTTYAVFVRSPHAHAKITKIDTAAAREHPGVVAVFTGADMTGVNSLPCGWLLPELKVPPHMPLGLRFSATDYFEGGWNLEQTLAYAHELKKRGCSFFDVSGGGMTPEQKVPLGPGYQVPFAEAVKRETQVPTMAVGLITEADQAEE
;
A
#
# COMPACT_ATOMS: atom_id res chain seq x y z
N MET A 1 -31.14 -45.42 -4.06
CA MET A 1 -31.70 -44.38 -4.95
C MET A 1 -30.66 -43.30 -5.12
N ALA A 2 -30.21 -43.03 -6.34
CA ALA A 2 -29.22 -41.99 -6.61
C ALA A 2 -29.91 -40.62 -6.56
N THR A 3 -29.48 -39.75 -5.64
CA THR A 3 -29.96 -38.37 -5.52
C THR A 3 -29.53 -37.59 -6.75
N ALA A 4 -30.48 -37.03 -7.49
CA ALA A 4 -30.20 -36.23 -8.68
C ALA A 4 -29.39 -34.99 -8.31
N THR A 5 -28.20 -34.85 -8.89
CA THR A 5 -27.32 -33.69 -8.69
C THR A 5 -27.96 -32.46 -9.34
N GLU A 6 -28.51 -31.56 -8.53
CA GLU A 6 -29.14 -30.35 -9.04
C GLU A 6 -28.10 -29.41 -9.66
N ARG A 7 -28.35 -28.95 -10.89
CA ARG A 7 -27.43 -28.05 -11.62
C ARG A 7 -27.50 -26.64 -11.01
N VAL A 8 -26.47 -26.27 -10.26
CA VAL A 8 -26.38 -24.98 -9.54
C VAL A 8 -25.78 -23.83 -10.36
N LEU A 9 -25.05 -24.14 -11.44
CA LEU A 9 -24.42 -23.14 -12.30
C LEU A 9 -25.49 -22.28 -13.02
N GLY A 10 -25.41 -20.96 -12.88
CA GLY A 10 -26.31 -19.99 -13.51
C GLY A 10 -27.55 -19.61 -12.70
N LYS A 11 -27.76 -20.20 -11.51
CA LYS A 11 -28.86 -19.83 -10.61
C LYS A 11 -28.50 -18.64 -9.72
N SER A 12 -29.47 -17.78 -9.43
CA SER A 12 -29.34 -16.70 -8.43
C SER A 12 -29.53 -17.27 -7.02
N ILE A 13 -28.47 -17.85 -6.46
CA ILE A 13 -28.47 -18.48 -5.14
C ILE A 13 -28.13 -17.42 -4.08
N LYS A 14 -28.83 -17.44 -2.94
CA LYS A 14 -28.52 -16.57 -1.79
C LYS A 14 -27.15 -16.93 -1.22
N ARG A 15 -26.41 -15.93 -0.71
CA ARG A 15 -25.05 -16.14 -0.19
C ARG A 15 -25.08 -17.00 1.06
N ARG A 16 -24.15 -17.95 1.17
CA ARG A 16 -24.03 -18.83 2.33
C ARG A 16 -23.55 -18.07 3.57
N GLU A 17 -22.84 -16.97 3.35
CA GLU A 17 -22.17 -16.17 4.36
C GLU A 17 -23.08 -15.15 5.02
N ASP A 18 -24.21 -14.78 4.39
CA ASP A 18 -25.14 -13.75 4.89
C ASP A 18 -25.55 -13.97 6.35
N PRO A 19 -25.95 -15.18 6.79
CA PRO A 19 -26.45 -15.37 8.16
C PRO A 19 -25.44 -14.97 9.24
N ARG A 20 -24.13 -15.21 9.05
CA ARG A 20 -23.12 -14.82 10.05
C ARG A 20 -22.86 -13.31 10.02
N PHE A 21 -22.89 -12.68 8.86
CA PHE A 21 -22.60 -11.25 8.74
C PHE A 21 -23.74 -10.38 9.26
N ILE A 22 -25.00 -10.70 8.94
CA ILE A 22 -26.15 -9.90 9.37
C ILE A 22 -26.51 -10.09 10.85
N THR A 23 -25.91 -11.06 11.54
CA THR A 23 -26.13 -11.33 12.96
C THR A 23 -24.96 -10.93 13.85
N GLY A 24 -23.93 -10.27 13.30
CA GLY A 24 -22.72 -9.90 14.05
C GLY A 24 -21.88 -11.12 14.50
N LYS A 25 -22.08 -12.28 13.87
CA LYS A 25 -21.33 -13.52 14.11
C LYS A 25 -20.21 -13.74 13.10
N GLY A 26 -19.92 -12.75 12.27
CA GLY A 26 -18.70 -12.71 11.48
C GLY A 26 -17.49 -12.62 12.42
N THR A 27 -16.35 -13.15 11.99
CA THR A 27 -15.08 -12.98 12.69
C THR A 27 -14.14 -12.28 11.74
N TYR A 28 -13.82 -11.04 12.07
CA TYR A 28 -12.78 -10.23 11.45
C TYR A 28 -11.50 -10.32 12.28
N VAL A 29 -10.41 -9.78 11.76
CA VAL A 29 -9.09 -9.86 12.40
C VAL A 29 -9.12 -9.25 13.82
N ASP A 30 -9.81 -8.13 14.00
CA ASP A 30 -9.90 -7.43 15.29
C ASP A 30 -10.83 -8.11 16.31
N ASP A 31 -11.66 -9.06 15.86
CA ASP A 31 -12.51 -9.86 16.77
C ASP A 31 -11.73 -10.98 17.46
N VAL A 32 -10.55 -11.32 16.93
CA VAL A 32 -9.72 -12.43 17.42
C VAL A 32 -9.08 -12.04 18.74
N LYS A 33 -9.44 -12.76 19.81
CA LYS A 33 -8.88 -12.58 21.16
C LYS A 33 -8.15 -13.85 21.59
N VAL A 34 -6.83 -13.78 21.70
CA VAL A 34 -5.98 -14.87 22.19
C VAL A 34 -5.38 -14.44 23.53
N PRO A 35 -5.23 -15.34 24.52
CA PRO A 35 -4.54 -15.01 25.76
C PRO A 35 -3.14 -14.43 25.48
N GLY A 36 -2.85 -13.28 26.07
CA GLY A 36 -1.57 -12.58 25.88
C GLY A 36 -1.47 -11.68 24.64
N THR A 37 -2.56 -11.49 23.87
CA THR A 37 -2.59 -10.50 22.79
C THR A 37 -2.27 -9.10 23.32
N THR A 38 -1.27 -8.45 22.73
CA THR A 38 -0.91 -7.05 22.97
C THR A 38 -1.26 -6.20 21.74
N TYR A 39 -1.38 -4.89 21.94
CA TYR A 39 -1.62 -3.94 20.85
C TYR A 39 -0.32 -3.26 20.43
N ALA A 40 -0.20 -2.94 19.14
CA ALA A 40 0.91 -2.17 18.59
C ALA A 40 0.39 -0.85 18.03
N VAL A 41 1.17 0.22 18.24
CA VAL A 41 0.89 1.55 17.70
C VAL A 41 2.17 2.06 17.04
N PHE A 42 2.03 2.70 15.87
CA PHE A 42 3.14 3.25 15.11
C PHE A 42 3.19 4.77 15.24
N VAL A 43 4.32 5.29 15.72
CA VAL A 43 4.63 6.72 15.63
C VAL A 43 5.00 7.03 14.18
N ARG A 44 4.26 7.95 13.55
CA ARG A 44 4.46 8.34 12.14
C ARG A 44 5.19 9.67 12.06
N SER A 45 5.95 9.87 10.98
CA SER A 45 6.63 11.13 10.72
C SER A 45 5.62 12.27 10.51
N PRO A 46 5.76 13.42 11.19
CA PRO A 46 5.00 14.63 10.87
C PRO A 46 5.63 15.40 9.69
N HIS A 47 6.83 15.03 9.25
CA HIS A 47 7.54 15.66 8.15
C HIS A 47 7.44 14.80 6.89
N ALA A 48 7.17 15.45 5.75
CA ALA A 48 7.15 14.78 4.45
C ALA A 48 8.54 14.28 4.02
N HIS A 49 9.61 15.04 4.33
CA HIS A 49 10.99 14.65 4.08
C HIS A 49 11.92 15.23 5.14
N ALA A 50 12.57 14.35 5.91
CA ALA A 50 13.51 14.74 6.96
C ALA A 50 14.48 13.59 7.27
N LYS A 51 15.67 13.93 7.78
CA LYS A 51 16.59 12.96 8.37
C LYS A 51 16.21 12.74 9.84
N ILE A 52 16.05 11.48 10.26
CA ILE A 52 15.88 11.13 11.67
C ILE A 52 17.24 11.32 12.36
N THR A 53 17.34 12.32 13.24
CA THR A 53 18.56 12.59 14.01
C THR A 53 18.57 11.86 15.35
N LYS A 54 17.41 11.75 16.01
CA LYS A 54 17.23 11.08 17.29
C LYS A 54 15.80 10.58 17.43
N ILE A 55 15.61 9.43 18.09
CA ILE A 55 14.32 8.96 18.59
C ILE A 55 14.48 8.80 20.11
N ASP A 56 13.68 9.54 20.88
CA ASP A 56 13.65 9.38 22.34
C ASP A 56 12.51 8.43 22.73
N THR A 57 12.86 7.33 23.41
CA THR A 57 11.91 6.29 23.81
C THR A 57 11.72 6.19 25.32
N ALA A 58 12.40 7.02 26.12
CA ALA A 58 12.46 6.87 27.57
C ALA A 58 11.08 6.91 28.22
N ALA A 59 10.32 7.99 27.97
CA ALA A 59 8.98 8.14 28.54
C ALA A 59 8.00 7.03 28.12
N ALA A 60 8.09 6.55 26.87
CA ALA A 60 7.24 5.47 26.38
C ALA A 60 7.58 4.13 27.06
N ARG A 61 8.87 3.84 27.26
CA ARG A 61 9.33 2.60 27.93
C ARG A 61 8.95 2.56 29.41
N GLU A 62 8.87 3.71 30.07
CA GLU A 62 8.51 3.82 31.50
C GLU A 62 6.99 3.83 31.74
N HIS A 63 6.19 4.03 30.69
CA HIS A 63 4.74 4.12 30.84
C HIS A 63 4.12 2.77 31.26
N PRO A 64 3.30 2.72 32.32
CA PRO A 64 2.59 1.51 32.73
C PRO A 64 1.79 0.89 31.58
N GLY A 65 1.96 -0.40 31.33
CA GLY A 65 1.27 -1.14 30.26
C GLY A 65 2.00 -1.18 28.91
N VAL A 66 3.09 -0.43 28.75
CA VAL A 66 3.96 -0.59 27.58
C VAL A 66 4.85 -1.81 27.79
N VAL A 67 4.67 -2.82 26.94
CA VAL A 67 5.47 -4.06 26.98
C VAL A 67 6.81 -3.93 26.26
N ALA A 68 6.88 -3.11 25.20
CA ALA A 68 8.08 -2.89 24.42
C ALA A 68 7.98 -1.61 23.58
N VAL A 69 9.14 -1.03 23.25
CA VAL A 69 9.26 0.05 22.26
C VAL A 69 10.36 -0.35 21.28
N PHE A 70 10.01 -0.39 19.99
CA PHE A 70 10.93 -0.74 18.91
C PHE A 70 11.25 0.48 18.05
N THR A 71 12.49 0.53 17.59
CA THR A 71 13.05 1.56 16.71
C THR A 71 13.76 0.92 15.53
N GLY A 72 14.28 1.73 14.61
CA GLY A 72 15.11 1.22 13.51
C GLY A 72 16.35 0.45 13.98
N ALA A 73 16.88 0.75 15.17
CA ALA A 73 18.04 0.04 15.73
C ALA A 73 17.73 -1.44 16.05
N ASP A 74 16.48 -1.73 16.42
CA ASP A 74 16.02 -3.06 16.81
C ASP A 74 15.72 -3.96 15.59
N MET A 75 15.77 -3.41 14.37
CA MET A 75 15.47 -4.15 13.13
C MET A 75 16.69 -4.90 12.58
N THR A 76 17.86 -4.77 13.21
CA THR A 76 19.07 -5.46 12.76
C THR A 76 18.88 -6.98 12.87
N GLY A 77 18.97 -7.70 11.75
CA GLY A 77 18.77 -9.16 11.69
C GLY A 77 17.31 -9.61 11.64
N VAL A 78 16.35 -8.68 11.64
CA VAL A 78 14.95 -8.99 11.36
C VAL A 78 14.79 -9.13 9.85
N ASN A 79 14.53 -10.35 9.40
CA ASN A 79 14.25 -10.63 7.99
C ASN A 79 12.83 -10.19 7.60
N SER A 80 12.57 -10.07 6.30
CA SER A 80 11.25 -9.77 5.76
C SER A 80 10.18 -10.75 6.24
N LEU A 81 8.92 -10.29 6.28
CA LEU A 81 7.76 -11.15 6.48
C LEU A 81 7.80 -12.28 5.44
N PRO A 82 7.85 -13.55 5.85
CA PRO A 82 7.89 -14.65 4.90
C PRO A 82 6.57 -14.67 4.11
N CYS A 83 6.66 -14.79 2.79
CA CYS A 83 5.51 -15.13 1.98
C CYS A 83 5.06 -16.54 2.39
N GLY A 84 3.87 -16.66 2.98
CA GLY A 84 3.35 -17.95 3.48
C GLY A 84 3.08 -18.98 2.38
N TRP A 85 3.14 -18.56 1.10
CA TRP A 85 2.94 -19.44 -0.04
C TRP A 85 4.00 -19.17 -1.11
N LEU A 86 5.00 -20.03 -1.18
CA LEU A 86 5.99 -20.01 -2.27
C LEU A 86 5.40 -20.74 -3.47
N LEU A 87 5.00 -19.99 -4.50
CA LEU A 87 4.63 -20.57 -5.79
C LEU A 87 5.89 -21.01 -6.54
N PRO A 88 5.84 -22.08 -7.36
CA PRO A 88 6.91 -22.37 -8.31
C PRO A 88 7.22 -21.12 -9.14
N GLU A 89 8.50 -20.81 -9.31
CA GLU A 89 9.01 -19.65 -10.08
C GLU A 89 8.74 -18.26 -9.47
N LEU A 90 8.26 -18.18 -8.23
CA LEU A 90 8.11 -16.90 -7.53
C LEU A 90 9.47 -16.18 -7.44
N LYS A 91 9.60 -15.06 -8.14
CA LYS A 91 10.78 -14.20 -8.08
C LYS A 91 10.79 -13.45 -6.74
N VAL A 92 11.57 -13.95 -5.80
CA VAL A 92 11.80 -13.29 -4.51
C VAL A 92 13.06 -12.42 -4.63
N PRO A 93 12.95 -11.08 -4.54
CA PRO A 93 14.14 -10.24 -4.54
C PRO A 93 15.00 -10.54 -3.31
N PRO A 94 16.34 -10.49 -3.44
CA PRO A 94 17.27 -10.80 -2.33
C PRO A 94 17.25 -9.74 -1.22
N HIS A 95 16.59 -8.60 -1.45
CA HIS A 95 16.35 -7.53 -0.51
C HIS A 95 14.84 -7.25 -0.43
N MET A 96 14.40 -6.68 0.69
CA MET A 96 13.01 -6.23 0.83
C MET A 96 12.71 -5.20 -0.29
N PRO A 97 11.70 -5.45 -1.13
CA PRO A 97 11.35 -4.48 -2.16
C PRO A 97 10.76 -3.25 -1.47
N LEU A 98 11.43 -2.10 -1.65
CA LEU A 98 10.89 -0.82 -1.18
C LEU A 98 10.19 -0.16 -2.35
N GLY A 99 8.87 -0.08 -2.27
CA GLY A 99 8.07 0.73 -3.16
C GLY A 99 7.76 2.09 -2.55
N LEU A 100 7.66 3.12 -3.40
CA LEU A 100 7.20 4.43 -2.96
C LEU A 100 5.97 4.86 -3.77
N ARG A 101 4.95 5.33 -3.05
CA ARG A 101 3.82 6.04 -3.64
C ARG A 101 4.04 7.55 -3.53
N PHE A 102 3.87 8.28 -4.62
CA PHE A 102 4.01 9.74 -4.63
C PHE A 102 3.08 10.41 -5.63
N SER A 103 2.93 11.73 -5.47
CA SER A 103 2.15 12.58 -6.36
C SER A 103 2.97 12.96 -7.59
N ALA A 104 2.37 12.86 -8.78
CA ALA A 104 2.91 13.34 -10.04
C ALA A 104 2.70 14.84 -10.23
N THR A 105 1.62 15.36 -9.66
CA THR A 105 1.26 16.78 -9.74
C THR A 105 0.24 17.10 -8.65
N ASP A 106 0.30 18.31 -8.09
CA ASP A 106 -0.69 18.81 -7.15
C ASP A 106 -1.91 19.43 -7.84
N TYR A 107 -1.91 19.52 -9.18
CA TYR A 107 -2.95 20.19 -9.98
C TYR A 107 -3.23 21.63 -9.54
N PHE A 108 -2.20 22.32 -9.08
CA PHE A 108 -2.25 23.69 -8.58
C PHE A 108 -1.07 24.51 -9.11
N GLU A 109 -1.30 25.79 -9.39
CA GLU A 109 -0.27 26.69 -9.92
C GLU A 109 0.80 26.98 -8.85
N GLY A 110 2.07 26.71 -9.16
CA GLY A 110 3.16 26.77 -8.19
C GLY A 110 3.24 25.56 -7.25
N GLY A 111 2.36 24.56 -7.41
CA GLY A 111 2.43 23.29 -6.71
C GLY A 111 3.43 22.31 -7.33
N TRP A 112 3.50 21.10 -6.77
CA TRP A 112 4.33 20.02 -7.30
C TRP A 112 3.93 19.67 -8.74
N ASN A 113 4.91 19.44 -9.60
CA ASN A 113 4.69 19.15 -11.02
C ASN A 113 5.42 17.89 -11.51
N LEU A 114 5.17 17.53 -12.77
CA LEU A 114 5.71 16.30 -13.36
C LEU A 114 7.25 16.35 -13.50
N GLU A 115 7.84 17.49 -13.86
CA GLU A 115 9.30 17.61 -14.00
C GLU A 115 10.00 17.32 -12.67
N GLN A 116 9.48 17.89 -11.58
CA GLN A 116 9.96 17.64 -10.22
C GLN A 116 9.76 16.17 -9.81
N THR A 117 8.63 15.58 -10.19
CA THR A 117 8.35 14.16 -9.98
C THR A 117 9.38 13.27 -10.67
N LEU A 118 9.71 13.56 -11.93
CA LEU A 118 10.69 12.77 -12.68
C LEU A 118 12.09 12.87 -12.04
N ALA A 119 12.51 14.09 -11.67
CA ALA A 119 13.76 14.29 -10.94
C ALA A 119 13.78 13.50 -9.61
N TYR A 120 12.67 13.53 -8.86
CA TYR A 120 12.53 12.79 -7.61
C TYR A 120 12.56 11.27 -7.84
N ALA A 121 11.86 10.77 -8.85
CA ALA A 121 11.83 9.35 -9.19
C ALA A 121 13.20 8.82 -9.62
N HIS A 122 14.00 9.62 -10.34
CA HIS A 122 15.40 9.27 -10.62
C HIS A 122 16.25 9.17 -9.36
N GLU A 123 16.08 10.08 -8.40
CA GLU A 123 16.77 10.01 -7.12
C GLU A 123 16.35 8.78 -6.30
N LEU A 124 15.07 8.39 -6.34
CA LEU A 124 14.58 7.17 -5.69
C LEU A 124 15.15 5.90 -6.34
N LYS A 125 15.25 5.87 -7.67
CA LYS A 125 15.90 4.79 -8.40
C LYS A 125 17.35 4.59 -7.94
N LYS A 126 18.12 5.68 -7.81
CA LYS A 126 19.52 5.63 -7.32
C LYS A 126 19.63 5.03 -5.92
N ARG A 127 18.59 5.15 -5.10
CA ARG A 127 18.51 4.62 -3.73
C ARG A 127 17.99 3.18 -3.66
N GLY A 128 17.69 2.56 -4.80
CA GLY A 128 17.27 1.17 -4.89
C GLY A 128 15.76 0.93 -4.67
N CYS A 129 14.91 1.95 -4.90
CA CYS A 129 13.46 1.70 -4.92
C CYS A 129 13.11 0.69 -6.02
N SER A 130 12.34 -0.33 -5.65
CA SER A 130 12.04 -1.48 -6.51
C SER A 130 10.83 -1.27 -7.41
N PHE A 131 9.90 -0.39 -7.02
CA PHE A 131 8.74 0.00 -7.81
C PHE A 131 8.18 1.36 -7.39
N PHE A 132 7.36 1.96 -8.24
CA PHE A 132 6.64 3.20 -7.95
C PHE A 132 5.11 3.03 -8.07
N ASP A 133 4.36 3.72 -7.23
CA ASP A 133 2.91 3.94 -7.35
C ASP A 133 2.68 5.44 -7.57
N VAL A 134 2.24 5.80 -8.77
CA VAL A 134 2.10 7.19 -9.17
C VAL A 134 0.64 7.60 -9.04
N SER A 135 0.43 8.58 -8.17
CA SER A 135 -0.88 9.23 -7.98
C SER A 135 -0.75 10.75 -8.18
N GLY A 136 -1.73 11.56 -7.78
CA GLY A 136 -1.80 12.98 -8.11
C GLY A 136 -2.91 13.68 -7.34
N GLY A 137 -2.65 14.91 -6.91
CA GLY A 137 -3.55 15.72 -6.10
C GLY A 137 -3.67 15.28 -4.64
N GLY A 138 -4.66 15.84 -3.94
CA GLY A 138 -4.99 15.58 -2.54
C GLY A 138 -4.33 16.51 -1.53
N MET A 139 -3.46 17.42 -1.97
CA MET A 139 -2.67 18.30 -1.09
C MET A 139 -3.35 19.63 -0.75
N THR A 140 -4.26 20.12 -1.60
CA THR A 140 -4.92 21.41 -1.45
C THR A 140 -6.37 21.34 -1.94
N PRO A 141 -7.31 22.08 -1.33
CA PRO A 141 -8.68 22.21 -1.84
C PRO A 141 -8.78 23.06 -3.11
N GLU A 142 -7.77 23.86 -3.45
CA GLU A 142 -7.71 24.69 -4.67
C GLU A 142 -7.30 23.92 -5.94
N GLN A 143 -6.96 22.63 -5.82
CA GLN A 143 -6.56 21.79 -6.95
C GLN A 143 -7.64 21.65 -8.03
N LYS A 144 -7.21 21.57 -9.28
CA LYS A 144 -8.10 21.34 -10.44
C LYS A 144 -7.78 20.01 -11.11
N VAL A 145 -8.27 18.94 -10.51
CA VAL A 145 -8.05 17.57 -11.00
C VAL A 145 -9.00 17.28 -12.18
N PRO A 146 -8.50 16.97 -13.39
CA PRO A 146 -9.32 16.59 -14.53
C PRO A 146 -9.76 15.13 -14.38
N LEU A 147 -10.77 14.90 -13.54
CA LEU A 147 -11.29 13.56 -13.28
C LEU A 147 -11.87 12.93 -14.55
N GLY A 148 -11.40 11.73 -14.87
CA GLY A 148 -11.88 10.89 -15.97
C GLY A 148 -11.24 9.51 -15.91
N PRO A 149 -11.70 8.54 -16.70
CA PRO A 149 -11.07 7.23 -16.75
C PRO A 149 -9.56 7.31 -17.04
N GLY A 150 -8.73 6.64 -16.24
CA GLY A 150 -7.28 6.58 -16.42
C GLY A 150 -6.54 7.91 -16.34
N TYR A 151 -7.11 8.97 -15.75
CA TYR A 151 -6.55 10.33 -15.80
C TYR A 151 -5.15 10.50 -15.20
N GLN A 152 -4.63 9.49 -14.49
CA GLN A 152 -3.26 9.48 -13.97
C GLN A 152 -2.31 8.50 -14.68
N VAL A 153 -2.83 7.65 -15.57
CA VAL A 153 -2.03 6.69 -16.35
C VAL A 153 -0.90 7.39 -17.12
N PRO A 154 -1.11 8.55 -17.79
CA PRO A 154 -0.02 9.21 -18.51
C PRO A 154 1.15 9.65 -17.61
N PHE A 155 0.90 9.94 -16.33
CA PHE A 155 1.97 10.29 -15.38
C PHE A 155 2.76 9.06 -14.96
N ALA A 156 2.07 7.95 -14.66
CA ALA A 156 2.72 6.68 -14.36
C ALA A 156 3.56 6.20 -15.55
N GLU A 157 3.03 6.31 -16.76
CA GLU A 157 3.72 5.96 -18.00
C GLU A 157 4.97 6.82 -18.20
N ALA A 158 4.88 8.14 -17.98
CA ALA A 158 6.03 9.03 -18.04
C ALA A 158 7.13 8.63 -17.04
N VAL A 159 6.76 8.39 -15.78
CA VAL A 159 7.71 7.94 -14.74
C VAL A 159 8.33 6.58 -15.11
N LYS A 160 7.52 5.62 -15.58
CA LYS A 160 7.98 4.30 -16.03
C LYS A 160 8.98 4.41 -17.17
N ARG A 161 8.68 5.22 -18.18
CA ARG A 161 9.52 5.44 -19.36
C ARG A 161 10.85 6.10 -19.00
N GLU A 162 10.84 7.15 -18.19
CA GLU A 162 12.07 7.86 -17.83
C GLU A 162 12.95 7.06 -16.86
N THR A 163 12.34 6.38 -15.89
CA THR A 163 13.09 5.69 -14.84
C THR A 163 13.39 4.23 -15.16
N GLN A 164 12.63 3.58 -16.04
CA GLN A 164 12.68 2.13 -16.29
C GLN A 164 12.44 1.28 -15.04
N VAL A 165 11.83 1.87 -13.99
CA VAL A 165 11.43 1.18 -12.76
C VAL A 165 9.99 0.71 -12.93
N PRO A 166 9.63 -0.52 -12.52
CA PRO A 166 8.24 -0.98 -12.50
C PRO A 166 7.35 0.07 -11.82
N THR A 167 6.33 0.53 -12.52
CA THR A 167 5.48 1.63 -12.07
C THR A 167 4.04 1.26 -12.28
N MET A 168 3.20 1.52 -11.28
CA MET A 168 1.75 1.34 -11.37
C MET A 168 1.03 2.68 -11.36
N ALA A 169 -0.12 2.72 -12.03
CA ALA A 169 -1.03 3.85 -12.04
C ALA A 169 -2.24 3.58 -11.15
N VAL A 170 -2.86 4.65 -10.65
CA VAL A 170 -4.16 4.61 -9.96
C VAL A 170 -5.09 5.68 -10.52
N GLY A 171 -6.36 5.64 -10.12
CA GLY A 171 -7.33 6.69 -10.43
C GLY A 171 -8.22 6.34 -11.63
N LEU A 172 -9.45 5.93 -11.30
CA LEU A 172 -10.50 5.63 -12.26
C LEU A 172 -10.07 4.69 -13.39
N ILE A 173 -9.37 3.60 -13.04
CA ILE A 173 -9.12 2.49 -13.97
C ILE A 173 -10.43 1.72 -14.11
N THR A 174 -11.07 1.85 -15.26
CA THR A 174 -12.38 1.25 -15.57
C THR A 174 -12.30 0.15 -16.61
N GLU A 175 -11.24 0.15 -17.43
CA GLU A 175 -11.02 -0.81 -18.51
C GLU A 175 -9.67 -1.51 -18.35
N ALA A 176 -9.53 -2.70 -18.92
CA ALA A 176 -8.32 -3.53 -18.74
C ALA A 176 -7.09 -2.98 -19.47
N ASP A 177 -7.28 -2.31 -20.61
CA ASP A 177 -6.22 -1.66 -21.38
C ASP A 177 -5.46 -0.61 -20.57
N GLN A 178 -6.18 0.18 -19.77
CA GLN A 178 -5.62 1.19 -18.86
C GLN A 178 -4.69 0.61 -17.78
N ALA A 179 -4.77 -0.69 -17.50
CA ALA A 179 -3.92 -1.37 -16.52
C ALA A 179 -2.63 -1.95 -17.12
N GLU A 180 -2.57 -2.07 -18.45
CA GLU A 180 -1.44 -2.69 -19.17
C GLU A 180 -0.44 -1.64 -19.73
N GLU A 181 -0.83 -0.36 -19.75
CA GLU A 181 0.03 0.79 -20.12
C GLU A 181 1.08 1.13 -19.02
#